data_AF-A0A7C1AZ23-F1
#
_entry.id   AF-A0A7C1AZ23-F1
#
_cell.length_a   1.000
_cell.length_b   1.000
_cell.length_c   1.000
_cell.angle_alpha   90.00
_cell.angle_beta   90.00
_cell.angle_gamma   90.00
#
_symmetry.space_group_name_H-M   'P 1'
#
loop_
_entity.id
_entity.type
_entity.pdbx_description
1 polymer ?
#
loop_
_entity_poly.entity_id
_entity_poly.type
_entity_poly.pdbx_seq_one_letter_code
_entity_poly.pdbx_strand_id
1 'polypeptide(L)'
;FTYWSEPPRYVVLVGKGSFDYLDRLGFGDNQVPVRLVATPDGLFASDVWYADVVGDDGVPEFRIGRVPAVSPDEVRTYIAKLRAYEGAGGEWTNRVLLTADNGDDGGDFAADSDVIGRWIGAPYEMTRVYLDDYTPLTAHGLVLSSLTAGVRFMNYLGHAGLDRLAQEGLLLSSDAAALNNSGRLPVLAAITCVAGRFEIPGNDCIGEALLMDPDGGVIAVLAPSGLSLHQSARLLDDELVRILFDEGEKNLGTAVQAARERFADRSNATYLLYIYNLLGDPALRLH
;
A
#
# COMPACT_ATOMS: atom_id res chain seq x y z
N PHE A 1 11.35 -15.71 18.02
CA PHE A 1 12.60 -15.81 17.24
C PHE A 1 13.81 -16.23 18.07
N THR A 2 13.89 -15.89 19.37
CA THR A 2 15.00 -16.24 20.27
C THR A 2 15.28 -17.74 20.47
N TYR A 3 14.34 -18.61 20.05
CA TYR A 3 14.46 -20.07 20.11
C TYR A 3 14.63 -20.73 18.73
N TRP A 4 14.66 -19.94 17.66
CA TRP A 4 14.84 -20.45 16.30
C TRP A 4 16.34 -20.48 16.00
N SER A 5 16.83 -21.60 15.45
CA SER A 5 18.19 -21.65 14.92
C SER A 5 18.39 -20.68 13.76
N GLU A 6 17.34 -20.51 12.95
CA GLU A 6 17.23 -19.50 11.91
C GLU A 6 15.91 -18.73 12.10
N PRO A 7 15.96 -17.49 12.61
CA PRO A 7 14.77 -16.66 12.76
C PRO A 7 14.07 -16.41 11.42
N PRO A 8 12.72 -16.39 11.40
CA PRO A 8 12.00 -15.98 10.21
C PRO A 8 12.37 -14.53 9.85
N ARG A 9 12.42 -14.21 8.55
CA ARG A 9 12.64 -12.83 8.05
C ARG A 9 11.37 -12.19 7.51
N TYR A 10 10.44 -13.03 7.05
CA TYR A 10 9.20 -12.65 6.40
C TYR A 10 8.04 -13.41 7.04
N VAL A 11 6.89 -12.76 7.15
CA VAL A 11 5.62 -13.35 7.56
C VAL A 11 4.57 -12.92 6.54
N VAL A 12 3.92 -13.88 5.88
CA VAL A 12 2.78 -13.61 5.00
C VAL A 12 1.51 -14.16 5.62
N LEU A 13 0.52 -13.30 5.82
CA LEU A 13 -0.82 -13.69 6.27
C LEU A 13 -1.66 -13.98 5.03
N VAL A 14 -2.05 -15.24 4.82
CA VAL A 14 -2.88 -15.63 3.68
C VAL A 14 -4.31 -15.83 4.16
N GLY A 15 -5.14 -14.81 3.95
CA GLY A 15 -6.53 -14.77 4.38
C GLY A 15 -7.02 -13.35 4.56
N LYS A 16 -8.28 -13.07 4.19
CA LYS A 16 -8.94 -11.83 4.62
C LYS A 16 -9.07 -11.83 6.14
N GLY A 17 -9.04 -10.63 6.70
CA GLY A 17 -9.15 -10.42 8.12
C GLY A 17 -10.29 -9.44 8.39
N SER A 18 -11.04 -9.66 9.46
CA SER A 18 -12.23 -8.88 9.77
C SER A 18 -12.39 -8.70 11.27
N PHE A 19 -12.93 -7.56 11.70
CA PHE A 19 -13.26 -7.36 13.11
C PHE A 19 -14.43 -8.24 13.56
N ASP A 20 -15.21 -8.81 12.64
CA ASP A 20 -16.25 -9.81 12.93
C ASP A 20 -15.67 -11.22 12.97
N TYR A 21 -14.73 -11.44 13.90
CA TYR A 21 -13.95 -12.67 13.95
C TYR A 21 -14.75 -13.94 14.31
N LEU A 22 -15.99 -13.78 14.80
CA LEU A 22 -16.94 -14.87 15.07
C LEU A 22 -17.96 -15.06 13.94
N ASP A 23 -17.83 -14.31 12.85
CA ASP A 23 -18.73 -14.32 11.69
C ASP A 23 -20.21 -14.18 12.09
N ARG A 24 -20.51 -13.18 12.95
CA ARG A 24 -21.87 -12.89 13.41
C ARG A 24 -22.71 -12.20 12.34
N LEU A 25 -22.08 -11.52 11.40
CA LEU A 25 -22.69 -10.84 10.27
C LEU A 25 -22.82 -11.76 9.04
N GLY A 26 -22.09 -12.89 9.00
CA GLY A 26 -22.25 -13.93 7.99
C GLY A 26 -21.59 -13.63 6.64
N PHE A 27 -20.57 -12.77 6.62
CA PHE A 27 -19.81 -12.47 5.41
C PHE A 27 -18.73 -13.52 5.11
N GLY A 28 -18.33 -14.32 6.10
CA GLY A 28 -17.35 -15.38 5.92
C GLY A 28 -15.97 -14.88 5.48
N ASP A 29 -15.61 -13.64 5.84
CA ASP A 29 -14.45 -12.90 5.36
C ASP A 29 -13.35 -12.73 6.43
N ASN A 30 -13.28 -13.70 7.36
CA ASN A 30 -12.26 -13.74 8.42
C ASN A 30 -11.45 -15.04 8.41
N GLN A 31 -10.63 -15.26 7.37
CA GLN A 31 -9.75 -16.43 7.25
C GLN A 31 -8.56 -16.33 8.20
N VAL A 32 -8.00 -15.13 8.38
CA VAL A 32 -6.92 -14.86 9.33
C VAL A 32 -7.31 -13.61 10.15
N PRO A 33 -7.62 -13.76 11.45
CA PRO A 33 -8.03 -12.65 12.30
C PRO A 33 -7.08 -11.46 12.24
N VAL A 34 -7.62 -10.29 12.56
CA VAL A 34 -6.87 -9.05 12.69
C VAL A 34 -6.76 -8.63 14.14
N ARG A 35 -5.66 -7.96 14.47
CA ARG A 35 -5.58 -7.21 15.72
C ARG A 35 -6.06 -5.79 15.48
N LEU A 36 -7.02 -5.34 16.28
CA LEU A 36 -7.34 -3.92 16.35
C LEU A 36 -6.44 -3.23 17.37
N VAL A 37 -5.82 -2.13 16.96
CA VAL A 37 -4.99 -1.26 17.80
C VAL A 37 -5.72 0.05 18.08
N ALA A 38 -5.46 0.65 19.24
CA ALA A 38 -6.00 1.96 19.58
C ALA A 38 -5.19 3.06 18.90
N THR A 39 -5.91 4.00 18.29
CA THR A 39 -5.38 5.23 17.69
C THR A 39 -6.14 6.43 18.27
N PRO A 40 -5.68 7.68 18.04
CA PRO A 40 -6.44 8.87 18.44
C PRO A 40 -7.89 8.90 17.90
N ASP A 41 -8.14 8.25 16.76
CA ASP A 41 -9.41 8.33 16.02
C ASP A 41 -10.23 7.04 16.06
N GLY A 42 -9.82 6.04 16.86
CA GLY A 42 -10.56 4.80 17.04
C GLY A 42 -9.70 3.53 16.96
N LEU A 43 -10.38 2.40 16.73
CA LEU A 43 -9.77 1.08 16.62
C LEU A 43 -9.65 0.70 15.14
N PHE A 44 -8.44 0.35 14.70
CA PHE A 44 -8.15 -0.02 13.32
C PHE A 44 -7.24 -1.24 13.26
N ALA A 45 -7.28 -1.99 12.16
CA ALA A 45 -6.48 -3.20 12.01
C ALA A 45 -4.98 -2.91 11.90
N SER A 46 -4.18 -3.76 12.55
CA SER A 46 -2.73 -3.75 12.47
C SER A 46 -2.22 -5.17 12.32
N ASP A 47 -1.71 -5.48 11.14
CA ASP A 47 -0.91 -6.67 10.94
C ASP A 47 0.50 -6.48 11.49
N VAL A 48 0.99 -5.24 11.51
CA VAL A 48 2.30 -4.88 12.11
C VAL A 48 2.42 -5.38 13.54
N TRP A 49 1.34 -5.33 14.30
CA TRP A 49 1.29 -5.87 15.66
C TRP A 49 1.68 -7.35 15.78
N TYR A 50 1.46 -8.18 14.75
CA TYR A 50 1.89 -9.58 14.78
C TYR A 50 3.41 -9.77 14.63
N ALA A 51 4.09 -8.77 14.07
CA ALA A 51 5.51 -8.82 13.76
C ALA A 51 6.36 -7.90 14.63
N ASP A 52 5.76 -6.97 15.35
CA ASP A 52 6.35 -6.24 16.47
C ASP A 52 6.31 -7.14 17.71
N VAL A 53 7.43 -7.81 17.97
CA VAL A 53 7.58 -8.81 19.03
C VAL A 53 8.62 -8.39 20.06
N VAL A 54 9.23 -7.22 19.89
CA VAL A 54 10.18 -6.60 20.82
C VAL A 54 9.81 -5.14 21.00
N GLY A 55 9.55 -4.73 22.24
CA GLY A 55 9.43 -3.32 22.60
C GLY A 55 8.02 -2.73 22.44
N ASP A 56 7.14 -3.35 21.65
CA ASP A 56 5.78 -2.85 21.37
C ASP A 56 5.82 -1.40 20.85
N ASP A 57 6.77 -1.08 19.97
CA ASP A 57 7.07 0.28 19.49
C ASP A 57 6.53 0.58 18.09
N GLY A 58 5.90 -0.41 17.45
CA GLY A 58 5.36 -0.34 16.09
C GLY A 58 6.39 -0.65 15.00
N VAL A 59 7.65 -0.90 15.34
CA VAL A 59 8.70 -1.29 14.41
C VAL A 59 8.80 -2.83 14.41
N PRO A 60 8.31 -3.52 13.36
CA PRO A 60 8.26 -4.97 13.40
C PRO A 60 9.64 -5.61 13.19
N GLU A 61 9.96 -6.68 13.91
CA GLU A 61 11.16 -7.50 13.69
C GLU A 61 11.11 -8.30 12.38
N PHE A 62 9.90 -8.61 11.92
CA PHE A 62 9.66 -9.38 10.69
C PHE A 62 8.99 -8.54 9.62
N ARG A 63 9.38 -8.77 8.37
CA ARG A 63 8.75 -8.15 7.20
C ARG A 63 7.39 -8.82 7.00
N ILE A 64 6.33 -8.12 7.38
CA ILE A 64 4.98 -8.65 7.36
C ILE A 64 4.15 -8.07 6.22
N GLY A 65 3.36 -8.92 5.57
CA GLY A 65 2.33 -8.52 4.61
C GLY A 65 1.15 -9.48 4.61
N ARG A 66 0.04 -9.07 4.00
CA ARG A 66 -1.21 -9.85 3.95
C ARG A 66 -1.74 -10.01 2.52
N VAL A 67 -2.09 -11.22 2.14
CA VAL A 67 -2.90 -11.53 0.95
C VAL A 67 -4.34 -11.77 1.43
N PRO A 68 -5.26 -10.80 1.27
CA PRO A 68 -6.59 -10.82 1.88
C PRO A 68 -7.59 -11.68 1.09
N ALA A 69 -7.21 -12.93 0.80
CA ALA A 69 -8.07 -13.86 0.06
C ALA A 69 -9.12 -14.51 0.96
N VAL A 70 -10.36 -14.63 0.49
CA VAL A 70 -11.45 -15.35 1.18
C VAL A 70 -11.60 -16.80 0.72
N SER A 71 -10.96 -17.18 -0.38
CA SER A 71 -11.06 -18.52 -0.97
C SER A 71 -9.72 -19.08 -1.50
N PRO A 72 -9.58 -20.41 -1.62
CA PRO A 72 -8.42 -21.01 -2.29
C PRO A 72 -8.24 -20.59 -3.75
N ASP A 73 -9.32 -20.21 -4.45
CA ASP A 73 -9.25 -19.70 -5.82
C ASP A 73 -8.60 -18.32 -5.86
N GLU A 74 -8.98 -17.42 -4.96
CA GLU A 74 -8.33 -16.09 -4.84
C GLU A 74 -6.85 -16.19 -4.47
N VAL A 75 -6.48 -17.14 -3.62
CA VAL A 75 -5.06 -17.42 -3.33
C VAL A 75 -4.32 -17.84 -4.61
N ARG A 76 -4.92 -18.73 -5.43
CA ARG A 76 -4.34 -19.13 -6.72
C ARG A 76 -4.22 -17.95 -7.68
N THR A 77 -5.23 -17.08 -7.74
CA THR A 77 -5.23 -15.87 -8.54
C THR A 77 -4.09 -14.94 -8.14
N TYR A 78 -3.93 -14.63 -6.85
CA TYR A 78 -2.84 -13.77 -6.40
C TYR A 78 -1.46 -14.38 -6.71
N ILE A 79 -1.26 -15.68 -6.49
CA ILE A 79 -0.01 -16.38 -6.84
C ILE A 79 0.26 -16.31 -8.36
N ALA A 80 -0.77 -16.43 -9.19
CA ALA A 80 -0.61 -16.29 -10.64
C ALA A 80 -0.18 -14.87 -11.03
N LYS A 81 -0.78 -13.84 -10.42
CA LYS A 81 -0.37 -12.43 -10.59
C LYS A 81 1.09 -12.23 -10.19
N LEU A 82 1.49 -12.76 -9.04
CA LEU A 82 2.86 -12.67 -8.53
C LEU A 82 3.86 -13.31 -9.51
N ARG A 83 3.59 -14.52 -9.99
CA ARG A 83 4.45 -15.19 -10.99
C ARG A 83 4.52 -14.43 -12.31
N ALA A 84 3.40 -13.87 -12.77
CA ALA A 84 3.36 -13.06 -13.97
C ALA A 84 4.20 -11.78 -13.81
N TYR A 85 4.09 -11.12 -12.65
CA TYR A 85 4.93 -9.96 -12.30
C TYR A 85 6.41 -10.34 -12.27
N GLU A 86 6.81 -11.39 -11.53
CA GLU A 86 8.22 -11.79 -11.39
C GLU A 86 8.84 -12.27 -12.69
N GLY A 87 8.05 -12.87 -13.59
CA GLY A 87 8.48 -13.30 -14.92
C GLY A 87 8.44 -12.20 -15.98
N ALA A 88 7.84 -11.05 -15.69
CA ALA A 88 7.77 -9.92 -16.61
C ALA A 88 9.04 -9.08 -16.61
N GLY A 89 9.13 -8.15 -17.55
CA GLY A 89 10.18 -7.15 -17.65
C GLY A 89 9.86 -6.15 -18.74
N GLY A 90 10.70 -5.15 -18.92
CA GLY A 90 10.57 -4.14 -19.98
C GLY A 90 10.50 -2.72 -19.44
N GLU A 91 10.34 -1.74 -20.34
CA GLU A 91 10.49 -0.31 -20.03
C GLU A 91 9.56 0.19 -18.91
N TRP A 92 8.41 -0.45 -18.70
CA TRP A 92 7.48 -0.10 -17.62
C TRP A 92 8.11 -0.19 -16.23
N THR A 93 9.16 -1.02 -16.04
CA THR A 93 9.85 -1.17 -14.75
C THR A 93 10.65 0.07 -14.35
N ASN A 94 10.86 0.99 -15.30
CA ASN A 94 11.50 2.29 -15.07
C ASN A 94 10.47 3.41 -14.88
N ARG A 95 9.17 3.18 -15.08
CA ARG A 95 8.15 4.22 -14.98
C ARG A 95 7.63 4.33 -13.55
N VAL A 96 7.52 5.56 -13.05
CA VAL A 96 6.95 5.88 -11.75
C VAL A 96 5.82 6.90 -11.94
N LEU A 97 4.70 6.67 -11.27
CA LEU A 97 3.56 7.56 -11.27
C LEU A 97 3.46 8.24 -9.89
N LEU A 98 3.63 9.56 -9.85
CA LEU A 98 3.28 10.36 -8.68
C LEU A 98 1.90 10.95 -8.87
N THR A 99 1.02 10.76 -7.90
CA THR A 99 -0.32 11.34 -7.89
C THR A 99 -0.54 12.10 -6.59
N ALA A 100 -1.30 13.19 -6.69
CA ALA A 100 -1.60 14.03 -5.54
C ALA A 100 -3.02 14.59 -5.64
N ASP A 101 -3.66 14.69 -4.48
CA ASP A 101 -4.90 15.43 -4.31
C ASP A 101 -4.65 16.95 -4.42
N ASN A 102 -5.72 17.74 -4.55
CA ASN A 102 -5.62 19.18 -4.54
C ASN A 102 -5.31 19.70 -3.13
N GLY A 103 -4.54 20.79 -3.03
CA GLY A 103 -4.20 21.37 -1.73
C GLY A 103 -5.43 21.88 -0.95
N ASP A 104 -5.41 21.70 0.37
CA ASP A 104 -6.45 22.18 1.29
C ASP A 104 -5.92 22.43 2.71
N ASP A 105 -6.81 22.54 3.70
CA ASP A 105 -6.44 22.73 5.12
C ASP A 105 -5.60 21.56 5.70
N GLY A 106 -5.61 20.39 5.05
CA GLY A 106 -4.80 19.21 5.38
C GLY A 106 -3.36 19.29 4.88
N GLY A 107 -3.09 20.11 3.86
CA GLY A 107 -1.74 20.36 3.34
C GLY A 107 -1.69 20.63 1.84
N ASP A 108 -0.47 20.85 1.35
CA ASP A 108 -0.16 20.96 -0.08
C ASP A 108 0.41 19.62 -0.57
N PHE A 109 -0.48 18.75 -1.02
CA PHE A 109 -0.13 17.38 -1.41
C PHE A 109 0.76 17.33 -2.65
N ALA A 110 0.55 18.24 -3.60
CA ALA A 110 1.35 18.32 -4.83
C ALA A 110 2.80 18.74 -4.52
N ALA A 111 2.99 19.78 -3.70
CA ALA A 111 4.33 20.21 -3.29
C ALA A 111 5.05 19.13 -2.47
N ASP A 112 4.35 18.46 -1.54
CA ASP A 112 4.94 17.36 -0.78
C ASP A 112 5.29 16.17 -1.70
N SER A 113 4.45 15.86 -2.71
CA SER A 113 4.76 14.81 -3.71
C SER A 113 6.01 15.15 -4.53
N ASP A 114 6.22 16.41 -4.87
CA ASP A 114 7.46 16.84 -5.53
C ASP A 114 8.70 16.72 -4.64
N VAL A 115 8.56 16.92 -3.32
CA VAL A 115 9.64 16.66 -2.36
C VAL A 115 9.99 15.18 -2.33
N ILE A 116 9.00 14.29 -2.35
CA ILE A 116 9.20 12.84 -2.44
C ILE A 116 9.89 12.47 -3.76
N GLY A 117 9.44 13.07 -4.86
CA GLY A 117 9.93 12.83 -6.21
C GLY A 117 11.42 13.13 -6.42
N ARG A 118 12.06 13.92 -5.55
CA ARG A 118 13.50 14.23 -5.64
C ARG A 118 14.41 13.00 -5.52
N TRP A 119 13.94 11.93 -4.87
CA TRP A 119 14.69 10.68 -4.71
C TRP A 119 14.62 9.80 -5.97
N ILE A 120 13.74 10.13 -6.91
CA ILE A 120 13.52 9.37 -8.14
C ILE A 120 14.40 9.98 -9.24
N GLY A 121 15.63 9.46 -9.35
CA GLY A 121 16.60 9.83 -10.38
C GLY A 121 16.63 8.87 -11.57
N ALA A 122 17.55 9.10 -12.51
CA ALA A 122 17.81 8.16 -13.59
C ALA A 122 18.18 6.76 -13.02
N PRO A 123 17.69 5.65 -13.61
CA PRO A 123 17.04 5.54 -14.92
C PRO A 123 15.51 5.70 -14.92
N TYR A 124 14.91 6.13 -13.82
CA TYR A 124 13.46 6.16 -13.68
C TYR A 124 12.83 7.36 -14.40
N GLU A 125 11.71 7.12 -15.08
CA GLU A 125 10.88 8.12 -15.75
C GLU A 125 9.65 8.39 -14.90
N MET A 126 9.47 9.64 -14.49
CA MET A 126 8.41 10.05 -13.57
C MET A 126 7.31 10.81 -14.31
N THR A 127 6.08 10.32 -14.19
CA THR A 127 4.85 11.02 -14.60
C THR A 127 4.17 11.57 -13.36
N ARG A 128 3.71 12.83 -13.43
CA ARG A 128 2.95 13.49 -12.37
C ARG A 128 1.51 13.68 -12.82
N VAL A 129 0.56 13.32 -11.96
CA VAL A 129 -0.87 13.60 -12.16
C VAL A 129 -1.42 14.16 -10.86
N TYR A 130 -1.42 15.49 -10.75
CA TYR A 130 -1.89 16.21 -9.57
C TYR A 130 -3.24 16.87 -9.86
N LEU A 131 -4.17 16.81 -8.92
CA LEU A 131 -5.50 17.41 -9.09
C LEU A 131 -5.47 18.95 -9.16
N ASP A 132 -4.40 19.60 -8.70
CA ASP A 132 -4.18 21.04 -8.89
C ASP A 132 -3.94 21.42 -10.36
N ASP A 133 -3.39 20.51 -11.17
CA ASP A 133 -2.99 20.75 -12.57
C ASP A 133 -4.07 20.35 -13.58
N TYR A 134 -5.01 19.49 -13.18
CA TYR A 134 -5.95 18.83 -14.09
C TYR A 134 -7.38 18.85 -13.55
N THR A 135 -8.36 18.90 -14.45
CA THR A 135 -9.73 18.59 -14.04
C THR A 135 -9.82 17.14 -13.53
N PRO A 136 -10.73 16.82 -12.59
CA PRO A 136 -10.92 15.46 -12.10
C PRO A 136 -11.02 14.39 -13.19
N LEU A 137 -11.81 14.66 -14.24
CA LEU A 137 -11.98 13.74 -15.37
C LEU A 137 -10.68 13.51 -16.14
N THR A 138 -9.88 14.56 -16.35
CA THR A 138 -8.59 14.45 -17.03
C THR A 138 -7.58 13.69 -16.17
N ALA A 139 -7.50 14.01 -14.88
CA ALA A 139 -6.60 13.36 -13.94
C ALA A 139 -6.90 11.85 -13.84
N HIS A 140 -8.18 11.48 -13.64
CA HIS A 140 -8.63 10.09 -13.62
C HIS A 140 -8.22 9.33 -14.89
N GLY A 141 -8.47 9.89 -16.08
CA GLY A 141 -8.05 9.28 -17.34
C GLY A 141 -6.53 9.12 -17.49
N LEU A 142 -5.74 10.08 -17.00
CA LEU A 142 -4.28 10.00 -17.00
C LEU A 142 -3.75 8.92 -16.04
N VAL A 143 -4.36 8.78 -14.86
CA VAL A 143 -4.03 7.71 -13.92
C VAL A 143 -4.33 6.34 -14.52
N LEU A 144 -5.55 6.14 -15.03
CA LEU A 144 -5.94 4.86 -15.65
C LEU A 144 -5.04 4.50 -16.83
N SER A 145 -4.77 5.45 -17.73
CA SER A 145 -3.90 5.19 -18.88
C SER A 145 -2.45 4.88 -18.46
N SER A 146 -1.92 5.52 -17.43
CA SER A 146 -0.59 5.24 -16.88
C SER A 146 -0.52 3.83 -16.29
N LEU A 147 -1.53 3.44 -15.49
CA LEU A 147 -1.62 2.12 -14.88
C LEU A 147 -1.79 1.01 -15.94
N THR A 148 -2.65 1.21 -16.94
CA THR A 148 -2.83 0.28 -18.07
C THR A 148 -1.55 0.14 -18.91
N ALA A 149 -0.79 1.22 -19.11
CA ALA A 149 0.49 1.17 -19.81
C ALA A 149 1.58 0.44 -19.00
N GLY A 150 1.39 0.31 -17.69
CA GLY A 150 2.32 -0.28 -16.74
C GLY A 150 3.27 0.75 -16.16
N VAL A 151 3.33 0.80 -14.83
CA VAL A 151 4.32 1.53 -14.04
C VAL A 151 4.83 0.61 -12.93
N ARG A 152 6.06 0.84 -12.47
CA ARG A 152 6.69 0.09 -11.37
C ARG A 152 6.07 0.44 -10.02
N PHE A 153 5.81 1.73 -9.83
CA PHE A 153 5.43 2.30 -8.55
C PHE A 153 4.44 3.43 -8.79
N MET A 154 3.39 3.45 -7.98
CA MET A 154 2.45 4.55 -7.87
C MET A 154 2.51 5.07 -6.44
N ASN A 155 2.76 6.37 -6.29
CA ASN A 155 2.72 7.05 -5.01
C ASN A 155 1.54 8.01 -5.01
N TYR A 156 0.78 8.04 -3.92
CA TYR A 156 -0.36 8.93 -3.75
C TYR A 156 -0.29 9.66 -2.42
N LEU A 157 -0.39 11.00 -2.44
CA LEU A 157 -0.57 11.85 -1.27
C LEU A 157 -1.93 12.57 -1.37
N GLY A 158 -2.75 12.49 -0.34
CA GLY A 158 -4.07 13.14 -0.37
C GLY A 158 -5.13 12.52 0.52
N HIS A 159 -6.40 12.82 0.27
CA HIS A 159 -7.53 12.23 0.97
C HIS A 159 -8.00 10.93 0.32
N ALA A 160 -8.66 10.07 1.08
CA ALA A 160 -9.25 8.86 0.53
C ALA A 160 -10.47 8.42 1.32
N GLY A 161 -11.36 7.74 0.60
CA GLY A 161 -12.42 6.93 1.18
C GLY A 161 -12.08 5.45 1.08
N LEU A 162 -13.01 4.61 1.52
CA LEU A 162 -12.85 3.15 1.36
C LEU A 162 -12.78 2.74 -0.11
N ASP A 163 -13.44 3.46 -1.00
CA ASP A 163 -13.64 3.08 -2.41
C ASP A 163 -12.85 3.95 -3.40
N ARG A 164 -12.09 4.95 -2.94
CA ARG A 164 -11.45 5.94 -3.83
C ARG A 164 -10.26 6.67 -3.21
N LEU A 165 -9.36 7.11 -4.08
CA LEU A 165 -8.37 8.16 -3.82
C LEU A 165 -8.94 9.51 -4.29
N ALA A 166 -8.80 10.55 -3.47
CA ALA A 166 -9.44 11.86 -3.59
C ALA A 166 -10.98 11.84 -3.58
N GLN A 167 -11.61 12.91 -3.10
CA GLN A 167 -13.08 13.01 -3.11
C GLN A 167 -13.62 12.95 -4.55
N GLU A 168 -12.87 13.56 -5.46
CA GLU A 168 -13.05 13.69 -6.91
C GLU A 168 -13.06 12.35 -7.64
N GLY A 169 -12.49 11.30 -7.03
CA GLY A 169 -12.35 9.98 -7.66
C GLY A 169 -11.17 9.93 -8.62
N LEU A 170 -9.96 10.20 -8.12
CA LEU A 170 -8.72 10.12 -8.90
C LEU A 170 -8.41 8.67 -9.32
N LEU A 171 -8.77 7.71 -8.47
CA LEU A 171 -8.78 6.26 -8.75
C LEU A 171 -9.87 5.62 -7.88
N LEU A 172 -10.68 4.73 -8.45
CA LEU A 172 -11.78 4.06 -7.76
C LEU A 172 -11.52 2.54 -7.66
N SER A 173 -12.06 1.90 -6.62
CA SER A 173 -12.09 0.42 -6.52
C SER A 173 -12.75 -0.22 -7.74
N SER A 174 -13.78 0.43 -8.30
CA SER A 174 -14.49 -0.05 -9.50
C SER A 174 -13.65 -0.01 -10.77
N ASP A 175 -12.52 0.70 -10.78
CA ASP A 175 -11.64 0.78 -11.95
C ASP A 175 -10.75 -0.45 -12.10
N ALA A 176 -10.62 -1.28 -11.05
CA ALA A 176 -9.68 -2.40 -11.00
C ALA A 176 -9.77 -3.32 -12.23
N ALA A 177 -11.00 -3.74 -12.56
CA ALA A 177 -11.28 -4.62 -13.70
C ALA A 177 -11.01 -3.98 -15.07
N ALA A 178 -10.96 -2.64 -15.15
CA ALA A 178 -10.69 -1.93 -16.39
C ALA A 178 -9.18 -1.78 -16.68
N LEU A 179 -8.32 -1.91 -15.67
CA LEU A 179 -6.88 -1.64 -15.79
C LEU A 179 -6.17 -2.60 -16.76
N ASN A 180 -6.53 -3.88 -16.75
CA ASN A 180 -6.01 -4.92 -17.66
C ASN A 180 -4.47 -4.90 -17.82
N ASN A 181 -3.75 -4.62 -16.73
CA ASN A 181 -2.30 -4.43 -16.69
C ASN A 181 -1.55 -5.65 -16.11
N SER A 182 -2.11 -6.86 -16.27
CA SER A 182 -1.46 -8.11 -15.83
C SER A 182 0.01 -8.20 -16.27
N GLY A 183 0.87 -8.63 -15.35
CA GLY A 183 2.33 -8.68 -15.51
C GLY A 183 3.05 -7.32 -15.44
N ARG A 184 2.34 -6.19 -15.43
CA ARG A 184 2.89 -4.82 -15.35
C ARG A 184 2.22 -4.03 -14.23
N LEU A 185 2.14 -4.68 -13.07
CA LEU A 185 1.41 -4.22 -11.90
C LEU A 185 2.33 -3.33 -11.04
N PRO A 186 1.91 -2.12 -10.63
CA PRO A 186 2.72 -1.33 -9.71
C PRO A 186 2.61 -1.81 -8.27
N VAL A 187 3.56 -1.40 -7.45
CA VAL A 187 3.32 -1.21 -6.02
C VAL A 187 2.65 0.15 -5.81
N LEU A 188 1.57 0.18 -5.03
CA LEU A 188 0.90 1.41 -4.60
C LEU A 188 1.33 1.78 -3.18
N ALA A 189 1.97 2.95 -3.01
CA ALA A 189 2.13 3.59 -1.71
C ALA A 189 1.08 4.70 -1.57
N ALA A 190 0.04 4.45 -0.77
CA ALA A 190 -1.06 5.40 -0.56
C ALA A 190 -0.91 6.08 0.81
N ILE A 191 -0.38 7.30 0.79
CA ILE A 191 -0.18 8.14 1.97
C ILE A 191 -1.44 8.98 2.19
N THR A 192 -2.43 8.35 2.80
CA THR A 192 -3.80 8.87 2.88
C THR A 192 -4.54 8.30 4.10
N CYS A 193 -5.87 8.35 4.14
CA CYS A 193 -6.70 7.71 5.16
C CYS A 193 -7.35 6.43 4.62
N VAL A 194 -7.50 5.38 5.43
CA VAL A 194 -8.40 4.21 5.23
C VAL A 194 -8.33 3.43 3.90
N ALA A 195 -7.43 3.77 2.98
CA ALA A 195 -7.31 3.09 1.68
C ALA A 195 -6.92 1.61 1.82
N GLY A 196 -6.37 1.21 2.97
CA GLY A 196 -6.07 -0.17 3.36
C GLY A 196 -6.90 -0.64 4.55
N ARG A 197 -8.15 -0.19 4.71
CA ARG A 197 -9.04 -0.60 5.80
C ARG A 197 -9.72 -1.94 5.52
N PHE A 198 -8.90 -2.98 5.45
CA PHE A 198 -9.30 -4.34 5.04
C PHE A 198 -10.17 -5.09 6.05
N GLU A 199 -10.31 -4.56 7.28
CA GLU A 199 -10.97 -5.28 8.37
C GLU A 199 -12.49 -5.14 8.43
N ILE A 200 -13.10 -4.43 7.50
CA ILE A 200 -14.55 -4.16 7.51
C ILE A 200 -15.29 -5.38 6.93
N PRO A 201 -16.19 -6.02 7.71
CA PRO A 201 -17.00 -7.14 7.23
C PRO A 201 -17.86 -6.73 6.02
N GLY A 202 -17.81 -7.51 4.96
CA GLY A 202 -18.60 -7.33 3.74
C GLY A 202 -18.16 -6.17 2.86
N ASN A 203 -16.99 -5.57 3.13
CA ASN A 203 -16.47 -4.46 2.35
C ASN A 203 -15.02 -4.71 1.94
N ASP A 204 -14.72 -4.55 0.65
CA ASP A 204 -13.35 -4.49 0.17
C ASP A 204 -12.93 -3.04 0.05
N CYS A 205 -11.87 -2.65 0.74
CA CYS A 205 -11.25 -1.35 0.55
C CYS A 205 -10.57 -1.26 -0.83
N ILE A 206 -10.23 -0.06 -1.29
CA ILE A 206 -9.54 0.15 -2.57
C ILE A 206 -8.22 -0.61 -2.68
N GLY A 207 -7.49 -0.75 -1.57
CA GLY A 207 -6.29 -1.58 -1.52
C GLY A 207 -6.58 -3.05 -1.82
N GLU A 208 -7.64 -3.63 -1.25
CA GLU A 208 -8.06 -5.01 -1.52
C GLU A 208 -8.57 -5.19 -2.95
N ALA A 209 -9.45 -4.29 -3.40
CA ALA A 209 -10.05 -4.36 -4.74
C ALA A 209 -8.98 -4.34 -5.84
N LEU A 210 -8.00 -3.43 -5.74
CA LEU A 210 -6.90 -3.35 -6.70
C LEU A 210 -5.93 -4.54 -6.58
N LEU A 211 -5.67 -5.03 -5.36
CA LEU A 211 -4.74 -6.14 -5.14
C LEU A 211 -5.30 -7.48 -5.63
N MET A 212 -6.60 -7.71 -5.42
CA MET A 212 -7.24 -9.01 -5.64
C MET A 212 -7.92 -9.13 -7.01
N ASP A 213 -7.99 -8.05 -7.81
CA ASP A 213 -8.47 -8.14 -9.19
C ASP A 213 -7.61 -9.11 -10.03
N PRO A 214 -8.21 -10.10 -10.71
CA PRO A 214 -7.45 -11.15 -11.41
C PRO A 214 -6.70 -10.67 -12.65
N ASP A 215 -7.19 -9.62 -13.32
CA ASP A 215 -6.75 -9.22 -14.65
C ASP A 215 -5.90 -7.93 -14.63
N GLY A 216 -5.82 -7.25 -13.49
CA GLY A 216 -5.04 -6.03 -13.35
C GLY A 216 -4.87 -5.55 -11.91
N GLY A 217 -4.87 -4.22 -11.75
CA GLY A 217 -4.68 -3.56 -10.47
C GLY A 217 -3.21 -3.39 -10.09
N VAL A 218 -2.86 -3.85 -8.89
CA VAL A 218 -1.56 -3.64 -8.25
C VAL A 218 -1.00 -4.97 -7.73
N ILE A 219 0.32 -5.06 -7.53
CA ILE A 219 0.97 -6.27 -6.98
C ILE A 219 1.12 -6.23 -5.46
N ALA A 220 1.20 -5.02 -4.90
CA ALA A 220 1.22 -4.76 -3.47
C ALA A 220 0.71 -3.34 -3.17
N VAL A 221 0.21 -3.14 -1.95
CA VAL A 221 -0.29 -1.86 -1.44
C VAL A 221 0.29 -1.61 -0.06
N LEU A 222 0.95 -0.47 0.14
CA LEU A 222 1.20 0.09 1.47
C LEU A 222 0.18 1.19 1.72
N ALA A 223 -0.78 0.94 2.62
CA ALA A 223 -1.85 1.89 2.91
C ALA A 223 -2.32 1.76 4.37
N PRO A 224 -2.90 2.82 4.94
CA PRO A 224 -3.39 2.77 6.30
C PRO A 224 -4.79 2.15 6.39
N SER A 225 -5.01 1.38 7.45
CA SER A 225 -6.35 0.94 7.88
C SER A 225 -7.14 2.06 8.58
N GLY A 226 -6.46 3.04 9.17
CA GLY A 226 -7.07 4.12 9.95
C GLY A 226 -6.94 5.51 9.35
N LEU A 227 -7.31 6.51 10.14
CA LEU A 227 -7.06 7.92 9.82
C LEU A 227 -5.56 8.22 9.97
N SER A 228 -5.00 8.89 8.97
CA SER A 228 -3.58 9.25 8.91
C SER A 228 -3.39 10.74 9.13
N LEU A 229 -2.15 11.11 9.49
CA LEU A 229 -1.73 12.50 9.69
C LEU A 229 -0.73 12.86 8.59
N HIS A 230 -1.17 13.61 7.58
CA HIS A 230 -0.40 13.95 6.38
C HIS A 230 1.06 14.34 6.66
N GLN A 231 1.27 15.36 7.50
CA GLN A 231 2.60 15.88 7.83
C GLN A 231 3.54 14.85 8.48
N SER A 232 3.00 13.88 9.21
CA SER A 232 3.80 12.78 9.77
C SER A 232 3.96 11.67 8.74
N ALA A 233 2.88 11.23 8.10
CA ALA A 233 2.88 10.11 7.16
C ALA A 233 3.77 10.37 5.94
N ARG A 234 3.91 11.62 5.47
CA ARG A 234 4.89 11.97 4.42
C ARG A 234 6.34 11.66 4.80
N LEU A 235 6.68 11.58 6.09
CA LEU A 235 8.03 11.20 6.53
C LEU A 235 8.29 9.70 6.32
N LEU A 236 7.27 8.86 6.50
CA LEU A 236 7.35 7.44 6.19
C LEU A 236 7.54 7.24 4.68
N ASP A 237 6.82 8.03 3.89
CA ASP A 237 6.92 8.00 2.43
C ASP A 237 8.28 8.50 1.90
N ASP A 238 8.80 9.59 2.46
CA ASP A 238 10.11 10.16 2.13
C ASP A 238 11.21 9.11 2.33
N GLU A 239 11.15 8.34 3.42
CA GLU A 239 12.09 7.23 3.64
C GLU A 239 11.86 6.06 2.70
N LEU A 240 10.60 5.64 2.47
CA LEU A 240 10.30 4.53 1.57
C LEU A 240 10.80 4.81 0.15
N VAL A 241 10.46 5.96 -0.41
CA VAL A 241 10.84 6.33 -1.78
C VAL A 241 12.36 6.52 -1.88
N ARG A 242 13.01 7.11 -0.87
CA ARG A 242 14.48 7.18 -0.81
C ARG A 242 15.13 5.80 -0.84
N ILE A 243 14.65 4.87 -0.03
CA ILE A 243 15.20 3.50 0.04
C ILE A 243 15.02 2.77 -1.29
N LEU A 244 13.85 2.90 -1.92
CA LEU A 244 13.54 2.21 -3.18
C LEU A 244 14.32 2.77 -4.38
N PHE A 245 14.46 4.09 -4.47
CA PHE A 245 14.93 4.75 -5.70
C PHE A 245 16.33 5.33 -5.63
N ASP A 246 16.74 5.87 -4.48
CA ASP A 246 18.08 6.44 -4.28
C ASP A 246 19.07 5.38 -3.76
N GLU A 247 18.66 4.59 -2.76
CA GLU A 247 19.50 3.51 -2.21
C GLU A 247 19.41 2.21 -3.03
N GLY A 248 18.37 2.07 -3.85
CA GLY A 248 18.20 0.96 -4.79
C GLY A 248 17.81 -0.38 -4.14
N GLU A 249 17.16 -0.37 -2.98
CA GLU A 249 16.61 -1.59 -2.39
C GLU A 249 15.50 -2.15 -3.29
N LYS A 250 15.59 -3.45 -3.60
CA LYS A 250 14.66 -4.12 -4.52
C LYS A 250 13.62 -4.95 -3.80
N ASN A 251 13.85 -5.36 -2.55
CA ASN A 251 12.89 -6.14 -1.79
C ASN A 251 11.92 -5.21 -1.04
N LEU A 252 10.63 -5.32 -1.37
CA LEU A 252 9.61 -4.41 -0.86
C LEU A 252 9.48 -4.47 0.67
N GLY A 253 9.42 -5.66 1.26
CA GLY A 253 9.32 -5.79 2.72
C GLY A 253 10.53 -5.22 3.45
N THR A 254 11.74 -5.36 2.87
CA THR A 254 12.96 -4.75 3.41
C THR A 254 12.88 -3.23 3.36
N ALA A 255 12.45 -2.66 2.24
CA ALA A 255 12.27 -1.22 2.11
C ALA A 255 11.22 -0.67 3.09
N VAL A 256 10.08 -1.35 3.22
CA VAL A 256 9.02 -0.96 4.16
C VAL A 256 9.49 -1.05 5.62
N GLN A 257 10.22 -2.11 6.00
CA GLN A 257 10.75 -2.25 7.36
C GLN A 257 11.76 -1.14 7.68
N ALA A 258 12.72 -0.90 6.78
CA ALA A 258 13.71 0.17 6.97
C ALA A 258 13.07 1.57 6.98
N ALA A 259 12.01 1.80 6.19
CA ALA A 259 11.26 3.05 6.24
C ALA A 259 10.56 3.25 7.60
N ARG A 260 10.01 2.20 8.19
CA ARG A 260 9.41 2.23 9.53
C ARG A 260 10.44 2.54 10.61
N GLU A 261 11.59 1.87 10.57
CA GLU A 261 12.71 2.13 11.50
C GLU A 261 13.12 3.62 11.47
N ARG A 262 13.33 4.17 10.26
CA ARG A 262 13.73 5.58 10.09
C ARG A 262 12.61 6.56 10.41
N PHE A 263 11.35 6.18 10.18
CA PHE A 263 10.19 6.98 10.57
C PHE A 263 10.10 7.10 12.11
N ALA A 264 10.34 6.01 12.84
CA ALA A 264 10.30 6.01 14.30
C ALA A 264 11.29 7.02 14.91
N ASP A 265 12.44 7.23 14.27
CA ASP A 265 13.43 8.24 14.68
C ASP A 265 13.01 9.69 14.32
N ARG A 266 12.06 9.87 13.40
CA ARG A 266 11.69 11.19 12.82
C ARG A 266 10.32 11.70 13.28
N SER A 267 9.49 10.87 13.88
CA SER A 267 8.12 11.23 14.25
C SER A 267 7.66 10.61 15.57
N ASN A 268 6.94 11.40 16.36
CA ASN A 268 6.27 10.91 17.57
C ASN A 268 4.87 10.34 17.29
N ALA A 269 4.39 10.39 16.04
CA ALA A 269 3.09 9.82 15.65
C ALA A 269 3.19 8.30 15.45
N THR A 270 3.61 7.58 16.49
CA THR A 270 3.95 6.14 16.44
C THR A 270 2.77 5.26 16.04
N TYR A 271 1.52 5.68 16.30
CA TYR A 271 0.33 4.94 15.87
C TYR A 271 0.27 4.74 14.34
N LEU A 272 0.91 5.63 13.55
CA LEU A 272 1.00 5.48 12.10
C LEU A 272 1.76 4.21 11.69
N LEU A 273 2.78 3.82 12.45
CA LEU A 273 3.52 2.57 12.20
C LEU A 273 2.62 1.35 12.25
N TYR A 274 1.63 1.35 13.14
CA TYR A 274 0.71 0.24 13.32
C TYR A 274 -0.38 0.17 12.25
N ILE A 275 -0.85 1.31 11.74
CA ILE A 275 -1.99 1.32 10.80
C ILE A 275 -1.56 1.22 9.34
N TYR A 276 -0.35 1.63 8.97
CA TYR A 276 0.17 1.42 7.61
C TYR A 276 0.53 -0.05 7.41
N ASN A 277 -0.35 -0.79 6.74
CA ASN A 277 -0.20 -2.23 6.50
C ASN A 277 0.27 -2.48 5.07
N LEU A 278 1.06 -3.53 4.88
CA LEU A 278 1.44 -4.02 3.56
C LEU A 278 0.45 -5.12 3.14
N LEU A 279 -0.35 -4.85 2.12
CA LEU A 279 -1.15 -5.85 1.44
C LEU A 279 -0.35 -6.39 0.24
N GLY A 280 -0.16 -7.70 0.17
CA GLY A 280 0.67 -8.39 -0.80
C GLY A 280 1.82 -9.18 -0.15
N ASP A 281 2.72 -9.69 -1.00
CA ASP A 281 3.87 -10.47 -0.58
C ASP A 281 5.00 -9.57 -0.04
N PRO A 282 5.40 -9.67 1.25
CA PRO A 282 6.53 -8.92 1.78
C PRO A 282 7.88 -9.35 1.20
N ALA A 283 7.98 -10.53 0.58
CA ALA A 283 9.18 -10.99 -0.11
C ALA A 283 9.29 -10.49 -1.55
N LEU A 284 8.29 -9.74 -2.06
CA LEU A 284 8.26 -9.22 -3.42
C LEU A 284 9.57 -8.50 -3.78
N ARG A 285 10.14 -8.88 -4.93
CA ARG A 285 11.29 -8.19 -5.52
C ARG A 285 10.83 -7.33 -6.68
N LEU A 286 11.08 -6.04 -6.58
CA LEU A 286 10.89 -5.09 -7.66
C LEU A 286 12.00 -5.26 -8.72
N HIS A 287 11.64 -5.07 -9.98
CA HIS A 287 12.51 -5.29 -11.15
C HIS A 287 13.80 -4.45 -11.14
#